data_AF-A0A926FDZ5-F1
#
_entry.id   AF-A0A926FDZ5-F1
#
_cell.length_a   1.000
_cell.length_b   1.000
_cell.length_c   1.000
_cell.angle_alpha   90.00
_cell.angle_beta   90.00
_cell.angle_gamma   90.00
#
_symmetry.space_group_name_H-M   'P 1'
#
loop_
_entity.id
_entity.type
_entity.pdbx_description
1 polymer ?
#
loop_
_entity_poly.entity_id
_entity_poly.type
_entity_poly.pdbx_seq_one_letter_code
_entity_poly.pdbx_strand_id
1 'polypeptide(L)'
;MCAEINFSEIIKRYSSDFKKVKYDICNLGECCNTYHIPVDETIIAYCKKRILGITTECVIFTDKAFYSMPRSASYKPVIGDVPPQRVEYTSLCKYLIVQENGRSDVYIFNNKNLYQIGYGSLILKSVAGYEITTLLRAIQEEILTEYPDLNEQFGDMAEKFFLDVRNQMRCDVISDINRELLQGLVSAKRFRKHALYLLAEGIFRQFNMEDYNSFVESNKENFKDGEAEDLLNIPSSFIDNLRADLSDVNLAFEPKYTNLLIGNLEKTDDFNDGEKDELLIFAYARANRFADARQKVNSLGCIYDENSVYNMENFICVYGNKQMKSVVKLMINDEEIPWQLRSCIDAMGFTPLHYAIMLGKDGMIERLAETHTYINSNMEAYIDDGLLTSLLDYAIPATIKNIESKSTLIMYTESEVIRLTSKCAQLEKNLKWESGKLKFGKVCNGFTHAVCGEKKEYREMVENSDSMYEELSCNVEEIISELRNTENERDERLKQAIKDAVDNVKKLKSSKNPFAKFLLKLYESSESDFLNFLHDFNDTRKYRMYKYNGFFFMLPDSIELELPYRKVILEDDKNFE
;
A
#
# COMPACT_ATOMS: atom_id res chain seq x y z
N MET A 1 -40.30 -40.91 -5.00
CA MET A 1 -40.22 -40.31 -6.33
C MET A 1 -40.13 -38.81 -6.11
N CYS A 2 -38.94 -38.23 -6.18
CA CYS A 2 -38.81 -36.77 -6.23
C CYS A 2 -39.43 -36.31 -7.55
N ALA A 3 -40.25 -35.25 -7.51
CA ALA A 3 -40.77 -34.66 -8.74
C ALA A 3 -39.58 -34.13 -9.55
N GLU A 4 -39.50 -34.49 -10.82
CA GLU A 4 -38.48 -33.94 -11.71
C GLU A 4 -38.78 -32.45 -11.93
N ILE A 5 -37.82 -31.57 -11.66
CA ILE A 5 -38.03 -30.12 -11.80
C ILE A 5 -38.37 -29.80 -13.26
N ASN A 6 -39.54 -29.20 -13.49
CA ASN A 6 -39.93 -28.71 -14.80
C ASN A 6 -39.38 -27.29 -15.03
N PHE A 7 -38.13 -27.21 -15.50
CA PHE A 7 -37.48 -25.92 -15.78
C PHE A 7 -38.24 -25.07 -16.81
N SER A 8 -38.95 -25.70 -17.76
CA SER A 8 -39.80 -24.98 -18.73
C SER A 8 -40.89 -24.17 -18.03
N GLU A 9 -41.51 -24.74 -17.00
CA GLU A 9 -42.54 -24.06 -16.22
C GLU A 9 -41.95 -22.89 -15.43
N ILE A 10 -40.84 -23.11 -14.72
CA ILE A 10 -40.15 -22.05 -13.96
C ILE A 10 -39.80 -20.88 -14.87
N ILE A 11 -39.22 -21.15 -16.04
CA ILE A 11 -38.84 -20.12 -16.99
C ILE A 11 -40.07 -19.36 -17.48
N LYS A 12 -41.16 -20.05 -17.83
CA LYS A 12 -42.39 -19.43 -18.32
C LYS A 12 -43.14 -18.60 -17.26
N ARG A 13 -42.96 -18.87 -15.95
CA ARG A 13 -43.58 -18.08 -14.86
C ARG A 13 -43.23 -16.58 -14.97
N TYR A 14 -42.06 -16.25 -15.50
CA TYR A 14 -41.58 -14.86 -15.65
C TYR A 14 -41.93 -14.22 -17.00
N SER A 15 -42.72 -14.89 -17.85
CA SER A 15 -42.96 -14.43 -19.23
C SER A 15 -43.75 -13.13 -19.38
N SER A 16 -44.59 -12.79 -18.40
CA SER A 16 -45.31 -11.52 -18.33
C SER A 16 -44.45 -10.35 -17.86
N ASP A 17 -43.41 -10.64 -17.09
CA ASP A 17 -42.68 -9.64 -16.31
C ASP A 17 -41.42 -9.15 -17.02
N PHE A 18 -40.90 -9.96 -17.95
CA PHE A 18 -39.68 -9.68 -18.68
C PHE A 18 -39.93 -9.05 -20.05
N LYS A 19 -39.21 -7.97 -20.33
CA LYS A 19 -39.27 -7.21 -21.58
C LYS A 19 -38.19 -7.62 -22.57
N LYS A 20 -37.01 -8.04 -22.08
CA LYS A 20 -35.82 -8.32 -22.91
C LYS A 20 -35.57 -9.81 -23.07
N VAL A 21 -35.83 -10.63 -22.05
CA VAL A 21 -35.95 -12.08 -22.19
C VAL A 21 -37.26 -12.36 -22.93
N LYS A 22 -37.14 -12.93 -24.12
CA LYS A 22 -38.25 -13.21 -25.04
C LYS A 22 -38.57 -14.69 -25.05
N TYR A 23 -39.86 -14.99 -25.11
CA TYR A 23 -40.42 -16.34 -25.13
C TYR A 23 -41.01 -16.72 -26.49
N ASP A 24 -41.05 -15.77 -27.44
CA ASP A 24 -41.44 -16.02 -28.83
C ASP A 24 -40.24 -16.49 -29.65
N ILE A 25 -40.09 -17.81 -29.69
CA ILE A 25 -38.96 -18.53 -30.28
C ILE A 25 -38.88 -18.35 -31.79
N CYS A 26 -39.99 -17.99 -32.46
CA CYS A 26 -40.05 -17.78 -33.91
C CYS A 26 -39.03 -16.74 -34.41
N ASN A 27 -38.56 -15.88 -33.52
CA ASN A 27 -37.64 -14.77 -33.78
C ASN A 27 -36.14 -15.08 -33.46
N LEU A 28 -35.77 -16.35 -33.20
CA LEU A 28 -34.39 -16.75 -32.90
C LEU A 28 -33.47 -16.81 -34.14
N GLY A 29 -33.97 -17.04 -35.35
CA GLY A 29 -33.17 -17.07 -36.58
C GLY A 29 -32.05 -18.12 -36.56
N GLU A 30 -30.89 -17.85 -37.18
CA GLU A 30 -29.74 -18.77 -37.27
C GLU A 30 -28.99 -19.01 -35.94
N CYS A 31 -29.35 -18.31 -34.85
CA CYS A 31 -28.65 -18.44 -33.57
C CYS A 31 -28.64 -19.88 -33.03
N CYS A 32 -29.66 -20.70 -33.29
CA CYS A 32 -29.66 -22.09 -32.84
C CYS A 32 -28.48 -22.90 -33.44
N ASN A 33 -28.11 -22.63 -34.69
CA ASN A 33 -27.02 -23.33 -35.38
C ASN A 33 -25.64 -22.93 -34.82
N THR A 34 -25.48 -21.67 -34.39
CA THR A 34 -24.22 -21.15 -33.84
C THR A 34 -23.92 -21.69 -32.43
N TYR A 35 -24.95 -22.03 -31.65
CA TYR A 35 -24.80 -22.46 -30.26
C TYR A 35 -24.71 -23.98 -30.09
N HIS A 36 -24.86 -24.74 -31.18
CA HIS A 36 -24.83 -26.21 -31.21
C HIS A 36 -25.73 -26.85 -30.14
N ILE A 37 -26.94 -26.31 -29.97
CA ILE A 37 -27.92 -26.81 -29.00
C ILE A 37 -28.34 -28.23 -29.40
N PRO A 38 -28.31 -29.22 -28.49
CA PRO A 38 -28.75 -30.58 -28.76
C PRO A 38 -30.20 -30.65 -29.24
N VAL A 39 -30.49 -31.62 -30.12
CA VAL A 39 -31.84 -31.81 -30.70
C VAL A 39 -32.89 -32.25 -29.68
N ASP A 40 -32.45 -32.76 -28.52
CA ASP A 40 -33.30 -33.21 -27.41
C ASP A 40 -33.52 -32.12 -26.33
N GLU A 41 -33.05 -30.89 -26.58
CA GLU A 41 -33.32 -29.71 -25.74
C GLU A 41 -34.33 -28.79 -26.42
N THR A 42 -35.34 -28.37 -25.65
CA THR A 42 -36.35 -27.43 -26.12
C THR A 42 -35.97 -26.01 -25.72
N ILE A 43 -35.74 -25.13 -26.69
CA ILE A 43 -35.55 -23.70 -26.40
C ILE A 43 -36.84 -23.14 -25.80
N ILE A 44 -36.74 -22.43 -24.69
CA ILE A 44 -37.89 -21.84 -23.99
C ILE A 44 -37.87 -20.31 -24.09
N ALA A 45 -36.69 -19.71 -23.91
CA ALA A 45 -36.53 -18.27 -23.93
C ALA A 45 -35.15 -17.85 -24.45
N TYR A 46 -35.00 -16.58 -24.80
CA TYR A 46 -33.70 -16.02 -25.20
C TYR A 46 -33.62 -14.52 -24.92
N CYS A 47 -32.40 -14.00 -24.81
CA CYS A 47 -32.13 -12.57 -24.72
C CYS A 47 -31.09 -12.18 -25.77
N LYS A 48 -31.48 -11.33 -26.74
CA LYS A 48 -30.58 -10.82 -27.79
C LYS A 48 -30.11 -9.40 -27.49
N LYS A 49 -28.82 -9.16 -27.71
CA LYS A 49 -28.26 -7.82 -27.83
C LYS A 49 -28.10 -7.48 -29.30
N ARG A 50 -28.61 -6.31 -29.68
CA ARG A 50 -28.49 -5.78 -31.04
C ARG A 50 -27.77 -4.43 -31.01
N ILE A 51 -26.78 -4.27 -31.88
CA ILE A 51 -26.10 -3.00 -32.15
C ILE A 51 -26.35 -2.67 -33.62
N LEU A 52 -26.94 -1.51 -33.90
CA LEU A 52 -27.27 -1.07 -35.28
C LEU A 52 -28.07 -2.12 -36.09
N GLY A 53 -28.99 -2.83 -35.43
CA GLY A 53 -29.82 -3.87 -36.07
C GLY A 53 -29.17 -5.25 -36.21
N ILE A 54 -27.86 -5.36 -35.99
CA ILE A 54 -27.10 -6.62 -36.04
C ILE A 54 -27.18 -7.30 -34.66
N THR A 55 -27.53 -8.59 -34.64
CA THR A 55 -27.44 -9.39 -33.39
C THR A 55 -25.98 -9.66 -33.13
N THR A 56 -25.42 -8.99 -32.12
CA THR A 56 -24.02 -9.15 -31.75
C THR A 56 -23.85 -10.30 -30.78
N GLU A 57 -24.83 -10.52 -29.89
CA GLU A 57 -24.70 -11.46 -28.77
C GLU A 57 -26.08 -12.01 -28.35
N CYS A 58 -26.14 -13.25 -27.83
CA CYS A 58 -27.40 -13.89 -27.40
C CYS A 58 -27.18 -14.79 -26.18
N VAL A 59 -28.16 -14.83 -25.27
CA VAL A 59 -28.26 -15.83 -24.20
C VAL A 59 -29.49 -16.66 -24.46
N ILE A 60 -29.38 -17.99 -24.47
CA ILE A 60 -30.48 -18.91 -24.79
C ILE A 60 -30.80 -19.75 -23.56
N PHE A 61 -32.07 -19.90 -23.22
CA PHE A 61 -32.57 -20.72 -22.13
C PHE A 61 -33.38 -21.87 -22.72
N THR A 62 -33.02 -23.10 -22.37
CA THR A 62 -33.72 -24.32 -22.77
C THR A 62 -34.48 -24.91 -21.59
N ASP A 63 -35.03 -26.11 -21.75
CA ASP A 63 -35.59 -26.90 -20.68
C ASP A 63 -34.53 -27.64 -19.83
N LYS A 64 -33.24 -27.63 -20.20
CA LYS A 64 -32.16 -28.32 -19.45
C LYS A 64 -30.98 -27.43 -19.03
N ALA A 65 -30.67 -26.42 -19.84
CA ALA A 65 -29.48 -25.59 -19.68
C ALA A 65 -29.71 -24.16 -20.19
N PHE A 66 -28.84 -23.24 -19.78
CA PHE A 66 -28.67 -21.99 -20.51
C PHE A 66 -27.36 -21.98 -21.27
N TYR A 67 -27.36 -21.19 -22.34
CA TYR A 67 -26.21 -21.01 -23.21
C TYR A 67 -25.82 -19.54 -23.25
N SER A 68 -24.54 -19.30 -22.99
CA SER A 68 -23.92 -18.00 -23.23
C SER A 68 -23.27 -17.99 -24.62
N MET A 69 -22.95 -16.80 -25.12
CA MET A 69 -22.48 -16.65 -26.50
C MET A 69 -21.24 -17.50 -26.83
N PRO A 70 -21.18 -18.18 -28.00
CA PRO A 70 -19.95 -18.76 -28.51
C PRO A 70 -18.93 -17.64 -28.71
N ARG A 71 -17.90 -17.63 -27.87
CA ARG A 71 -16.89 -16.58 -27.89
C ARG A 71 -15.79 -16.91 -28.89
N SER A 72 -15.29 -15.91 -29.61
CA SER A 72 -14.18 -16.09 -30.54
C SER A 72 -12.93 -16.61 -29.81
N ALA A 73 -12.01 -17.23 -30.56
CA ALA A 73 -10.72 -17.72 -30.04
C ALA A 73 -9.85 -16.65 -29.34
N SER A 74 -10.21 -15.36 -29.44
CA SER A 74 -9.52 -14.23 -28.82
C SER A 74 -10.12 -13.77 -27.48
N TYR A 75 -11.19 -14.40 -26.99
CA TYR A 75 -11.77 -14.02 -25.70
C TYR A 75 -10.89 -14.46 -24.53
N LYS A 76 -10.60 -13.52 -23.63
CA LYS A 76 -9.96 -13.80 -22.35
C LYS A 76 -11.00 -13.68 -21.23
N PRO A 77 -11.12 -14.68 -20.34
CA PRO A 77 -11.96 -14.57 -19.15
C PRO A 77 -11.46 -13.45 -18.23
N VAL A 78 -12.37 -12.89 -17.43
CA VAL A 78 -12.01 -11.85 -16.44
C VAL A 78 -11.12 -12.46 -15.36
N ILE A 79 -11.44 -13.68 -14.92
CA ILE A 79 -10.62 -14.50 -14.04
C ILE A 79 -10.74 -15.96 -14.50
N GLY A 80 -9.61 -16.65 -14.71
CA GLY A 80 -9.57 -18.11 -14.85
C GLY A 80 -9.56 -18.67 -16.28
N ASP A 81 -10.26 -19.79 -16.48
CA ASP A 81 -10.34 -20.53 -17.75
C ASP A 81 -11.44 -20.02 -18.69
N VAL A 82 -11.47 -20.53 -19.93
CA VAL A 82 -12.53 -20.23 -20.90
C VAL A 82 -13.90 -20.66 -20.34
N PRO A 83 -14.91 -19.78 -20.34
CA PRO A 83 -16.23 -20.08 -19.80
C PRO A 83 -16.93 -21.21 -20.56
N PRO A 84 -17.70 -22.07 -19.88
CA PRO A 84 -18.53 -23.06 -20.54
C PRO A 84 -19.63 -22.39 -21.36
N GLN A 85 -19.75 -22.78 -22.64
CA GLN A 85 -20.80 -22.27 -23.52
C GLN A 85 -22.20 -22.72 -23.07
N ARG A 86 -22.31 -23.98 -22.64
CA ARG A 86 -23.52 -24.62 -22.12
C ARG A 86 -23.35 -24.83 -20.61
N VAL A 87 -24.30 -24.35 -19.82
CA VAL A 87 -24.34 -24.56 -18.37
C VAL A 87 -25.67 -25.20 -18.01
N GLU A 88 -25.61 -26.46 -17.56
CA GLU A 88 -26.77 -27.19 -17.06
C GLU A 88 -27.33 -26.52 -15.81
N TYR A 89 -28.65 -26.51 -15.69
CA TYR A 89 -29.29 -25.86 -14.55
C TYR A 89 -28.87 -26.49 -13.22
N THR A 90 -28.76 -27.82 -13.15
CA THR A 90 -28.28 -28.54 -11.95
C THR A 90 -26.86 -28.14 -11.53
N SER A 91 -26.03 -27.65 -12.47
CA SER A 91 -24.70 -27.13 -12.17
C SER A 91 -24.69 -25.70 -11.63
N LEU A 92 -25.82 -24.97 -11.65
CA LEU A 92 -25.92 -23.63 -11.08
C LEU A 92 -25.58 -23.59 -9.59
N CYS A 93 -25.77 -24.68 -8.84
CA CYS A 93 -25.34 -24.78 -7.44
C CYS A 93 -23.83 -24.55 -7.23
N LYS A 94 -23.01 -24.60 -8.29
CA LYS A 94 -21.56 -24.37 -8.22
C LYS A 94 -21.19 -22.89 -8.42
N TYR A 95 -22.17 -22.01 -8.62
CA TYR A 95 -21.92 -20.63 -9.04
C TYR A 95 -22.69 -19.59 -8.21
N LEU A 96 -22.05 -18.45 -7.93
CA LEU A 96 -22.72 -17.21 -7.58
C LEU A 96 -23.12 -16.46 -8.85
N ILE A 97 -24.37 -16.03 -8.96
CA ILE A 97 -24.86 -15.25 -10.10
C ILE A 97 -24.90 -13.78 -9.69
N VAL A 98 -24.17 -12.92 -10.41
CA VAL A 98 -23.99 -11.51 -10.05
C VAL A 98 -24.11 -10.53 -11.19
N GLN A 99 -24.50 -9.32 -10.81
CA GLN A 99 -24.60 -8.14 -11.66
C GLN A 99 -24.39 -6.92 -10.76
N GLU A 100 -23.37 -6.12 -11.06
CA GLU A 100 -22.96 -4.98 -10.22
C GLU A 100 -24.05 -3.92 -10.05
N ASN A 101 -24.79 -3.64 -11.12
CA ASN A 101 -25.98 -2.80 -11.08
C ASN A 101 -26.88 -3.18 -12.27
N GLY A 102 -28.10 -2.66 -12.31
CA GLY A 102 -29.07 -2.99 -13.36
C GLY A 102 -28.60 -2.74 -14.80
N ARG A 103 -27.46 -2.05 -15.01
CA ARG A 103 -26.86 -1.76 -16.32
C ARG A 103 -25.59 -2.56 -16.63
N SER A 104 -24.99 -3.21 -15.64
CA SER A 104 -23.73 -3.96 -15.79
C SER A 104 -23.95 -5.32 -16.44
N ASP A 105 -22.84 -5.89 -16.90
CA ASP A 105 -22.76 -7.27 -17.37
C ASP A 105 -23.20 -8.27 -16.29
N VAL A 106 -23.69 -9.42 -16.73
CA VAL A 106 -24.06 -10.53 -15.83
C VAL A 106 -22.93 -11.53 -15.81
N TYR A 107 -22.53 -11.93 -14.61
CA TYR A 107 -21.47 -12.90 -14.40
C TYR A 107 -21.98 -14.08 -13.58
N ILE A 108 -21.37 -15.24 -13.80
CA ILE A 108 -21.39 -16.35 -12.85
C ILE A 108 -19.97 -16.56 -12.34
N PHE A 109 -19.84 -16.74 -11.04
CA PHE A 109 -18.57 -16.96 -10.37
C PHE A 109 -18.58 -18.34 -9.73
N ASN A 110 -17.57 -19.14 -10.01
CA ASN A 110 -17.19 -20.23 -9.10
C ASN A 110 -15.90 -19.81 -8.40
N ASN A 111 -15.52 -20.49 -7.31
CA ASN A 111 -14.33 -20.20 -6.48
C ASN A 111 -12.97 -20.15 -7.21
N LYS A 112 -12.94 -20.24 -8.54
CA LYS A 112 -11.75 -20.10 -9.38
C LYS A 112 -11.94 -19.08 -10.50
N ASN A 113 -13.13 -19.02 -11.08
CA ASN A 113 -13.35 -18.39 -12.38
C ASN A 113 -14.59 -17.48 -12.34
N LEU A 114 -14.44 -16.29 -12.95
CA LEU A 114 -15.52 -15.32 -13.16
C LEU A 114 -15.89 -15.28 -14.64
N TYR A 115 -17.07 -15.78 -14.96
CA TYR A 115 -17.56 -15.93 -16.31
C TYR A 115 -18.66 -14.91 -16.61
N GLN A 116 -18.39 -13.98 -17.52
CA GLN A 116 -19.45 -13.15 -18.08
C GLN A 116 -20.40 -14.04 -18.90
N ILE A 117 -21.69 -14.00 -18.62
CA ILE A 117 -22.73 -14.79 -19.32
C ILE A 117 -23.74 -13.91 -20.06
N GLY A 118 -23.91 -12.67 -19.63
CA GLY A 118 -24.86 -11.72 -20.19
C GLY A 118 -24.28 -10.31 -20.18
N TYR A 119 -24.92 -9.41 -20.90
CA TYR A 119 -24.32 -8.14 -21.28
C TYR A 119 -24.96 -6.93 -20.63
N GLY A 120 -24.11 -5.98 -20.25
CA GLY A 120 -24.46 -4.65 -19.84
C GLY A 120 -24.90 -3.81 -21.04
N SER A 121 -25.55 -2.70 -20.73
CA SER A 121 -26.09 -1.77 -21.72
C SER A 121 -25.61 -0.37 -21.44
N LEU A 122 -25.01 0.25 -22.46
CA LEU A 122 -24.67 1.68 -22.47
C LEU A 122 -25.91 2.60 -22.43
N ILE A 123 -27.10 2.07 -22.76
CA ILE A 123 -28.35 2.83 -22.78
C ILE A 123 -29.05 2.70 -21.42
N LEU A 124 -29.42 3.85 -20.84
CA LEU A 124 -30.12 4.09 -19.56
C LEU A 124 -31.36 3.21 -19.24
N LYS A 125 -31.83 2.33 -20.13
CA LYS A 125 -33.10 1.56 -20.00
C LYS A 125 -33.01 0.05 -20.24
N SER A 126 -31.82 -0.56 -20.43
CA SER A 126 -31.80 -2.01 -20.63
C SER A 126 -31.89 -2.76 -19.30
N VAL A 127 -33.01 -3.42 -19.08
CA VAL A 127 -33.26 -4.34 -17.96
C VAL A 127 -32.79 -5.78 -18.27
N ALA A 128 -32.11 -6.01 -19.40
CA ALA A 128 -31.75 -7.36 -19.85
C ALA A 128 -30.89 -8.13 -18.85
N GLY A 129 -29.84 -7.50 -18.32
CA GLY A 129 -28.98 -8.14 -17.32
C GLY A 129 -29.73 -8.45 -16.02
N TYR A 130 -30.63 -7.56 -15.59
CA TYR A 130 -31.48 -7.77 -14.43
C TYR A 130 -32.44 -8.97 -14.63
N GLU A 131 -33.08 -9.06 -15.80
CA GLU A 131 -34.00 -10.16 -16.12
C GLU A 131 -33.26 -11.52 -16.20
N ILE A 132 -32.06 -11.55 -16.82
CA ILE A 132 -31.22 -12.75 -16.88
C ILE A 132 -30.81 -13.18 -15.47
N THR A 133 -30.33 -12.25 -14.65
CA THR A 133 -29.90 -12.51 -13.27
C THR A 133 -31.06 -13.02 -12.42
N THR A 134 -32.22 -12.37 -12.52
CA THR A 134 -33.45 -12.76 -11.81
C THR A 134 -33.88 -14.16 -12.19
N LEU A 135 -33.89 -14.47 -13.49
CA LEU A 135 -34.28 -15.79 -13.98
C LEU A 135 -33.35 -16.89 -13.50
N LEU A 136 -32.03 -16.70 -13.62
CA LEU A 136 -31.05 -17.70 -13.20
C LEU A 136 -31.07 -17.92 -11.69
N ARG A 137 -31.26 -16.86 -10.89
CA ARG A 137 -31.41 -16.99 -9.43
C ARG A 137 -32.69 -17.74 -9.05
N ALA A 138 -33.80 -17.50 -9.75
CA ALA A 138 -35.04 -18.24 -9.53
C ALA A 138 -34.91 -19.73 -9.84
N ILE A 139 -34.25 -20.07 -10.97
CA ILE A 139 -33.94 -21.46 -11.31
C ILE A 139 -33.04 -22.09 -10.25
N GLN A 140 -32.00 -21.37 -9.82
CA GLN A 140 -31.09 -21.85 -8.78
C GLN A 140 -31.86 -22.09 -7.47
N GLU A 141 -32.69 -21.16 -7.01
CA GLU A 141 -33.47 -21.30 -5.78
C GLU A 141 -34.38 -22.54 -5.78
N GLU A 142 -35.04 -22.85 -6.90
CA GLU A 142 -35.85 -24.07 -7.01
C GLU A 142 -34.98 -25.34 -6.90
N ILE A 143 -33.81 -25.34 -7.54
CA ILE A 143 -32.86 -26.47 -7.49
C ILE A 143 -32.35 -26.69 -6.07
N LEU A 144 -31.98 -25.62 -5.37
CA LEU A 144 -31.47 -25.73 -4.01
C LEU A 144 -32.57 -26.12 -3.01
N THR A 145 -33.84 -25.80 -3.31
CA THR A 145 -34.99 -26.26 -2.52
C THR A 145 -35.23 -27.74 -2.69
N GLU A 146 -35.24 -28.24 -3.94
CA GLU A 146 -35.66 -29.60 -4.25
C GLU A 146 -34.55 -30.64 -4.03
N TYR A 147 -33.28 -30.23 -4.14
CA TYR A 147 -32.11 -31.12 -4.03
C TYR A 147 -31.19 -30.70 -2.87
N PRO A 148 -31.34 -31.31 -1.68
CA PRO A 148 -30.51 -31.01 -0.51
C PRO A 148 -29.00 -31.12 -0.75
N ASP A 149 -28.55 -32.15 -1.47
CA ASP A 149 -27.12 -32.37 -1.78
C ASP A 149 -26.53 -31.22 -2.63
N LEU A 150 -27.33 -30.60 -3.49
CA LEU A 150 -26.90 -29.45 -4.28
C LEU A 150 -26.91 -28.16 -3.45
N ASN A 151 -27.81 -28.07 -2.47
CA ASN A 151 -27.85 -26.98 -1.49
C ASN A 151 -26.67 -27.02 -0.52
N GLU A 152 -26.20 -28.21 -0.14
CA GLU A 152 -24.97 -28.39 0.61
C GLU A 152 -23.76 -27.94 -0.22
N GLN A 153 -23.64 -28.40 -1.47
CA GLN A 153 -22.58 -27.97 -2.39
C GLN A 153 -22.54 -26.45 -2.61
N PHE A 154 -23.70 -25.80 -2.74
CA PHE A 154 -23.76 -24.33 -2.83
C PHE A 154 -23.31 -23.66 -1.54
N GLY A 155 -23.64 -24.25 -0.39
CA GLY A 155 -23.14 -23.83 0.92
C GLY A 155 -21.62 -23.88 1.01
N ASP A 156 -21.01 -25.01 0.66
CA ASP A 156 -19.55 -25.17 0.65
C ASP A 156 -18.87 -24.18 -0.29
N MET A 157 -19.48 -23.94 -1.46
CA MET A 157 -18.99 -22.95 -2.41
C MET A 157 -19.00 -21.54 -1.82
N ALA A 158 -20.11 -21.13 -1.18
CA ALA A 158 -20.25 -19.83 -0.54
C ALA A 158 -19.30 -19.66 0.67
N GLU A 159 -19.15 -20.68 1.51
CA GLU A 159 -18.22 -20.65 2.65
C GLU A 159 -16.77 -20.48 2.21
N LYS A 160 -16.37 -21.18 1.14
CA LYS A 160 -15.05 -20.98 0.55
C LYS A 160 -14.87 -19.57 0.00
N PHE A 161 -15.89 -19.00 -0.67
CA PHE A 161 -15.85 -17.62 -1.12
C PHE A 161 -15.72 -16.63 0.06
N PHE A 162 -16.46 -16.82 1.16
CA PHE A 162 -16.31 -15.98 2.36
C PHE A 162 -14.90 -16.07 2.95
N LEU A 163 -14.30 -17.26 2.97
CA LEU A 163 -12.93 -17.44 3.41
C LEU A 163 -11.93 -16.70 2.50
N ASP A 164 -12.12 -16.77 1.18
CA ASP A 164 -11.27 -16.07 0.20
C ASP A 164 -11.35 -14.55 0.40
N VAL A 165 -12.55 -14.00 0.64
CA VAL A 165 -12.72 -12.56 0.92
C VAL A 165 -12.13 -12.18 2.28
N ARG A 166 -12.33 -12.99 3.33
CA ARG A 166 -11.67 -12.76 4.63
C ARG A 166 -10.15 -12.72 4.47
N ASN A 167 -9.58 -13.66 3.73
CA ASN A 167 -8.15 -13.70 3.45
C ASN A 167 -7.67 -12.45 2.69
N GLN A 168 -8.44 -11.96 1.71
CA GLN A 168 -8.13 -10.70 1.02
C GLN A 168 -8.08 -9.52 2.01
N MET A 169 -9.08 -9.40 2.89
CA MET A 169 -9.23 -8.30 3.85
C MET A 169 -8.12 -8.23 4.91
N ARG A 170 -7.31 -9.30 5.06
CA ARG A 170 -6.18 -9.32 5.99
C ARG A 170 -5.09 -8.34 5.59
N CYS A 171 -4.97 -8.01 4.30
CA CYS A 171 -3.86 -7.23 3.78
C CYS A 171 -4.24 -6.20 2.70
N ASP A 172 -5.50 -6.14 2.28
CA ASP A 172 -5.99 -5.23 1.23
C ASP A 172 -7.48 -4.90 1.42
N VAL A 173 -8.01 -3.97 0.61
CA VAL A 173 -9.45 -3.68 0.52
C VAL A 173 -10.20 -4.78 -0.24
N ILE A 174 -11.48 -4.98 0.08
CA ILE A 174 -12.35 -5.87 -0.71
C ILE A 174 -12.43 -5.33 -2.14
N SER A 175 -12.11 -6.19 -3.12
CA SER A 175 -12.17 -5.81 -4.54
C SER A 175 -13.61 -5.52 -4.97
N ASP A 176 -13.80 -4.68 -5.99
CA ASP A 176 -15.13 -4.35 -6.50
C ASP A 176 -15.91 -5.62 -6.88
N ILE A 177 -15.26 -6.57 -7.54
CA ILE A 177 -15.86 -7.87 -7.90
C ILE A 177 -16.34 -8.63 -6.66
N ASN A 178 -15.50 -8.75 -5.62
CA ASN A 178 -15.87 -9.46 -4.39
C ASN A 178 -16.96 -8.72 -3.62
N ARG A 179 -16.96 -7.39 -3.64
CA ARG A 179 -18.02 -6.57 -3.06
C ARG A 179 -19.37 -6.87 -3.72
N GLU A 180 -19.41 -6.99 -5.05
CA GLU A 180 -20.62 -7.33 -5.79
C GLU A 180 -21.07 -8.79 -5.56
N LEU A 181 -20.12 -9.71 -5.44
CA LEU A 181 -20.40 -11.11 -5.05
C LEU A 181 -21.03 -11.20 -3.66
N LEU A 182 -20.52 -10.43 -2.70
CA LEU A 182 -21.13 -10.33 -1.37
C LEU A 182 -22.53 -9.71 -1.42
N GLN A 183 -22.74 -8.62 -2.17
CA GLN A 183 -24.07 -8.04 -2.36
C GLN A 183 -25.07 -9.03 -2.98
N GLY A 184 -24.61 -9.86 -3.92
CA GLY A 184 -25.41 -10.97 -4.46
C GLY A 184 -25.86 -11.96 -3.38
N LEU A 185 -24.97 -12.29 -2.44
CA LEU A 185 -25.26 -13.16 -1.29
C LEU A 185 -26.16 -12.50 -0.22
N VAL A 186 -26.18 -11.17 -0.11
CA VAL A 186 -27.16 -10.45 0.72
C VAL A 186 -28.60 -10.74 0.27
N SER A 187 -28.80 -10.81 -1.05
CA SER A 187 -30.10 -11.15 -1.64
C SER A 187 -30.51 -12.60 -1.36
N ALA A 188 -29.55 -13.52 -1.27
CA ALA A 188 -29.76 -14.91 -0.90
C ALA A 188 -29.97 -15.04 0.62
N LYS A 189 -31.23 -14.99 1.09
CA LYS A 189 -31.65 -14.99 2.52
C LYS A 189 -30.78 -15.82 3.47
N ARG A 190 -30.32 -17.01 3.06
CA ARG A 190 -29.44 -17.92 3.83
C ARG A 190 -28.11 -17.30 4.25
N PHE A 191 -27.46 -16.53 3.39
CA PHE A 191 -26.11 -16.00 3.59
C PHE A 191 -26.06 -14.52 3.96
N ARG A 192 -27.24 -13.88 4.03
CA ARG A 192 -27.39 -12.44 4.19
C ARG A 192 -26.57 -11.87 5.33
N LYS A 193 -26.69 -12.45 6.54
CA LYS A 193 -25.97 -11.97 7.72
C LYS A 193 -24.46 -12.01 7.52
N HIS A 194 -23.94 -13.15 7.05
CA HIS A 194 -22.50 -13.32 6.83
C HIS A 194 -21.96 -12.33 5.79
N ALA A 195 -22.68 -12.16 4.68
CA ALA A 195 -22.28 -11.21 3.63
C ALA A 195 -22.30 -9.75 4.11
N LEU A 196 -23.35 -9.34 4.84
CA LEU A 196 -23.44 -7.99 5.40
C LEU A 196 -22.35 -7.70 6.43
N TYR A 197 -22.09 -8.64 7.34
CA TYR A 197 -21.04 -8.47 8.35
C TYR A 197 -19.65 -8.38 7.72
N LEU A 198 -19.38 -9.17 6.68
CA LEU A 198 -18.09 -9.13 5.98
C LEU A 198 -17.89 -7.83 5.20
N LEU A 199 -18.96 -7.32 4.56
CA LEU A 199 -18.96 -6.00 3.93
C LEU A 199 -18.72 -4.89 4.96
N ALA A 200 -19.41 -4.94 6.11
CA ALA A 200 -19.26 -3.99 7.20
C ALA A 200 -17.81 -3.99 7.73
N GLU A 201 -17.25 -5.17 8.03
CA GLU A 201 -15.87 -5.30 8.49
C GLU A 201 -14.88 -4.77 7.44
N GLY A 202 -15.10 -5.04 6.14
CA GLY A 202 -14.24 -4.54 5.07
C GLY A 202 -14.22 -3.02 4.92
N ILE A 203 -15.33 -2.34 5.22
CA ILE A 203 -15.39 -0.88 5.29
C ILE A 203 -14.73 -0.38 6.58
N PHE A 204 -15.05 -0.99 7.72
CA PHE A 204 -14.46 -0.65 9.01
C PHE A 204 -12.93 -0.76 8.99
N ARG A 205 -12.36 -1.77 8.33
CA ARG A 205 -10.91 -1.99 8.20
C ARG A 205 -10.17 -0.88 7.43
N GLN A 206 -10.88 0.00 6.73
CA GLN A 206 -10.33 1.21 6.13
C GLN A 206 -10.40 2.41 7.09
N PHE A 207 -11.07 2.24 8.23
CA PHE A 207 -11.32 3.24 9.27
C PHE A 207 -12.04 4.50 8.79
N ASN A 208 -12.81 4.39 7.70
CA ASN A 208 -13.69 5.47 7.26
C ASN A 208 -15.05 5.34 7.97
N MET A 209 -15.20 6.05 9.09
CA MET A 209 -16.41 5.98 9.92
C MET A 209 -17.65 6.58 9.21
N GLU A 210 -17.47 7.54 8.30
CA GLU A 210 -18.57 8.09 7.51
C GLU A 210 -19.14 7.05 6.55
N ASP A 211 -18.27 6.36 5.80
CA ASP A 211 -18.67 5.29 4.88
C ASP A 211 -19.25 4.09 5.64
N TYR A 212 -18.67 3.74 6.81
CA TYR A 212 -19.15 2.65 7.64
C TYR A 212 -20.58 2.92 8.15
N ASN A 213 -20.80 4.09 8.76
CA ASN A 213 -22.11 4.46 9.26
C ASN A 213 -23.13 4.56 8.12
N SER A 214 -22.74 5.17 7.00
CA SER A 214 -23.59 5.27 5.79
C SER A 214 -23.98 3.89 5.25
N PHE A 215 -23.07 2.92 5.28
CA PHE A 215 -23.33 1.55 4.88
C PHE A 215 -24.34 0.87 5.81
N VAL A 216 -24.15 0.96 7.12
CA VAL A 216 -25.05 0.33 8.11
C VAL A 216 -26.46 0.93 7.99
N GLU A 217 -26.56 2.26 7.92
CA GLU A 217 -27.81 2.99 7.74
C GLU A 217 -28.53 2.60 6.43
N SER A 218 -27.82 2.56 5.31
CA SER A 218 -28.40 2.21 4.00
C SER A 218 -28.86 0.76 3.91
N ASN A 219 -28.39 -0.11 4.81
CA ASN A 219 -28.74 -1.53 4.84
C ASN A 219 -29.63 -1.91 6.03
N LYS A 220 -30.16 -0.95 6.81
CA LYS A 220 -31.01 -1.20 7.98
C LYS A 220 -32.13 -2.22 7.74
N GLU A 221 -32.81 -2.13 6.60
CA GLU A 221 -33.92 -3.04 6.24
C GLU A 221 -33.47 -4.49 5.98
N ASN A 222 -32.17 -4.70 5.71
CA ASN A 222 -31.61 -6.03 5.46
C ASN A 222 -31.13 -6.73 6.75
N PHE A 223 -31.02 -6.00 7.86
CA PHE A 223 -30.65 -6.52 9.17
C PHE A 223 -31.88 -7.03 9.92
N LYS A 224 -31.70 -8.03 10.80
CA LYS A 224 -32.73 -8.38 11.79
C LYS A 224 -32.73 -7.34 12.91
N ASP A 225 -33.85 -7.25 13.63
CA ASP A 225 -34.00 -6.37 14.79
C ASP A 225 -32.78 -6.45 15.74
N GLY A 226 -32.13 -5.32 16.00
CA GLY A 226 -30.95 -5.20 16.86
C GLY A 226 -29.60 -5.36 16.16
N GLU A 227 -29.52 -6.03 15.00
CA GLU A 227 -28.22 -6.29 14.34
C GLU A 227 -27.59 -5.03 13.75
N ALA A 228 -28.40 -4.06 13.30
CA ALA A 228 -27.90 -2.78 12.81
C ALA A 228 -27.36 -1.94 13.97
N GLU A 229 -28.05 -1.93 15.11
CA GLU A 229 -27.60 -1.26 16.33
C GLU A 229 -26.30 -1.88 16.87
N ASP A 230 -26.16 -3.21 16.82
CA ASP A 230 -24.92 -3.90 17.19
C ASP A 230 -23.74 -3.46 16.28
N LEU A 231 -23.98 -3.32 14.97
CA LEU A 231 -22.96 -2.85 14.03
C LEU A 231 -22.63 -1.37 14.23
N LEU A 232 -23.59 -0.51 14.57
CA LEU A 232 -23.33 0.90 14.88
C LEU A 232 -22.45 1.07 16.13
N ASN A 233 -22.49 0.12 17.07
CA ASN A 233 -21.60 0.09 18.23
C ASN A 233 -20.21 -0.51 17.92
N ILE A 234 -19.95 -0.93 16.68
CA ILE A 234 -18.72 -1.55 16.19
C ILE A 234 -18.36 -2.81 17.00
N PRO A 235 -18.54 -4.02 16.44
CA PRO A 235 -18.17 -5.25 17.14
C PRO A 235 -16.68 -5.27 17.52
N SER A 236 -16.38 -5.63 18.78
CA SER A 236 -14.99 -5.73 19.26
C SER A 236 -14.15 -6.69 18.40
N SER A 237 -14.77 -7.72 17.85
CA SER A 237 -14.14 -8.66 16.92
C SER A 237 -13.55 -7.97 15.68
N PHE A 238 -14.13 -6.87 15.19
CA PHE A 238 -13.58 -6.16 14.03
C PHE A 238 -12.25 -5.49 14.38
N ILE A 239 -12.15 -4.89 15.57
CA ILE A 239 -10.92 -4.29 16.09
C ILE A 239 -9.89 -5.39 16.33
N ASP A 240 -10.28 -6.46 17.02
CA ASP A 240 -9.38 -7.58 17.36
C ASP A 240 -8.81 -8.25 16.10
N ASN A 241 -9.64 -8.47 15.08
CA ASN A 241 -9.18 -9.04 13.81
C ASN A 241 -8.21 -8.10 13.09
N LEU A 242 -8.52 -6.80 13.01
CA LEU A 242 -7.63 -5.82 12.37
C LEU A 242 -6.30 -5.71 13.13
N ARG A 243 -6.33 -5.67 14.46
CA ARG A 243 -5.14 -5.67 15.33
C ARG A 243 -4.29 -6.93 15.09
N ALA A 244 -4.92 -8.10 15.04
CA ALA A 244 -4.25 -9.37 14.79
C ALA A 244 -3.57 -9.38 13.40
N ASP A 245 -4.25 -8.93 12.35
CA ASP A 245 -3.67 -8.88 11.01
C ASP A 245 -2.56 -7.83 10.91
N LEU A 246 -2.74 -6.63 11.47
CA LEU A 246 -1.72 -5.58 11.48
C LEU A 246 -0.45 -6.00 12.22
N SER A 247 -0.58 -6.76 13.31
CA SER A 247 0.55 -7.27 14.12
C SER A 247 1.15 -8.59 13.61
N ASP A 248 0.55 -9.26 12.61
CA ASP A 248 1.08 -10.50 12.01
C ASP A 248 2.21 -10.21 11.00
N VAL A 249 3.46 -10.23 11.45
CA VAL A 249 4.66 -9.94 10.63
C VAL A 249 4.75 -10.70 9.30
N ASN A 250 3.97 -11.77 9.10
CA ASN A 250 3.96 -12.58 7.88
C ASN A 250 3.04 -12.09 6.77
N LEU A 251 2.08 -11.24 7.09
CA LEU A 251 1.22 -10.64 6.08
C LEU A 251 1.96 -9.57 5.28
N ALA A 252 1.70 -9.53 3.97
CA ALA A 252 2.22 -8.51 3.07
C ALA A 252 1.08 -7.54 2.71
N PHE A 253 1.06 -6.38 3.35
CA PHE A 253 0.02 -5.38 3.16
C PHE A 253 0.20 -4.61 1.84
N GLU A 254 -0.92 -4.30 1.19
CA GLU A 254 -0.92 -3.44 0.02
C GLU A 254 -0.60 -1.98 0.45
N PRO A 255 0.37 -1.29 -0.18
CA PRO A 255 0.79 0.05 0.25
C PRO A 255 -0.28 1.14 0.18
N LYS A 256 -1.14 1.15 -0.85
CA LYS A 256 -2.27 2.08 -0.95
C LYS A 256 -3.28 1.83 0.17
N TYR A 257 -3.59 0.56 0.47
CA TYR A 257 -4.46 0.22 1.60
C TYR A 257 -3.87 0.72 2.93
N THR A 258 -2.60 0.44 3.19
CA THR A 258 -1.93 0.87 4.43
C THR A 258 -1.94 2.40 4.59
N ASN A 259 -1.62 3.13 3.52
CA ASN A 259 -1.62 4.60 3.54
C ASN A 259 -3.03 5.19 3.71
N LEU A 260 -4.06 4.57 3.09
CA LEU A 260 -5.46 4.95 3.27
C LEU A 260 -5.87 4.77 4.74
N LEU A 261 -5.58 3.61 5.33
CA LEU A 261 -5.86 3.30 6.72
C LEU A 261 -5.22 4.31 7.68
N ILE A 262 -3.92 4.60 7.49
CA ILE A 262 -3.21 5.61 8.29
C ILE A 262 -3.89 6.97 8.18
N GLY A 263 -4.16 7.44 6.96
CA GLY A 263 -4.75 8.75 6.74
C GLY A 263 -6.16 8.90 7.33
N ASN A 264 -6.91 7.81 7.48
CA ASN A 264 -8.22 7.81 8.12
C ASN A 264 -8.11 7.71 9.65
N LEU A 265 -7.21 6.87 10.17
CA LEU A 265 -6.90 6.80 11.61
C LEU A 265 -6.43 8.15 12.16
N GLU A 266 -5.50 8.83 11.47
CA GLU A 266 -4.97 10.14 11.87
C GLU A 266 -6.05 11.24 11.94
N LYS A 267 -7.14 11.10 11.17
CA LYS A 267 -8.26 12.07 11.14
C LYS A 267 -9.39 11.74 12.10
N THR A 268 -9.38 10.56 12.72
CA THR A 268 -10.50 10.11 13.55
C THR A 268 -10.27 10.51 15.00
N ASP A 269 -11.04 11.48 15.47
CA ASP A 269 -10.94 11.98 16.86
C ASP A 269 -11.78 11.16 17.84
N ASP A 270 -12.97 10.68 17.43
CA ASP A 270 -14.00 10.12 18.34
C ASP A 270 -13.91 8.59 18.59
N PHE A 271 -12.75 7.97 18.38
CA PHE A 271 -12.56 6.52 18.61
C PHE A 271 -11.60 6.28 19.75
N ASN A 272 -11.89 5.30 20.62
CA ASN A 272 -11.11 4.94 21.81
C ASN A 272 -9.61 5.15 21.59
N ASP A 273 -9.07 6.23 22.19
CA ASP A 273 -7.77 6.78 21.81
C ASP A 273 -6.66 5.73 21.92
N GLY A 274 -6.75 4.85 22.91
CA GLY A 274 -5.80 3.76 23.05
C GLY A 274 -5.80 2.80 21.84
N GLU A 275 -6.95 2.21 21.53
CA GLU A 275 -7.04 1.18 20.47
C GLU A 275 -6.69 1.77 19.10
N LYS A 276 -7.14 3.00 18.82
CA LYS A 276 -6.77 3.75 17.63
C LYS A 276 -5.25 3.90 17.52
N ASP A 277 -4.61 4.29 18.61
CA ASP A 277 -3.19 4.58 18.63
C ASP A 277 -2.35 3.31 18.45
N GLU A 278 -2.77 2.19 19.03
CA GLU A 278 -2.15 0.87 18.80
C GLU A 278 -2.25 0.45 17.32
N LEU A 279 -3.44 0.55 16.71
CA LEU A 279 -3.63 0.25 15.29
C LEU A 279 -2.73 1.14 14.40
N LEU A 280 -2.63 2.43 14.75
CA LEU A 280 -1.82 3.40 14.02
C LEU A 280 -0.31 3.06 14.13
N ILE A 281 0.17 2.61 15.28
CA ILE A 281 1.56 2.16 15.48
C ILE A 281 1.90 1.00 14.53
N PHE A 282 1.05 -0.03 14.49
CA PHE A 282 1.26 -1.15 13.59
C PHE A 282 1.19 -0.71 12.12
N ALA A 283 0.21 0.12 11.76
CA ALA A 283 0.06 0.63 10.40
C ALA A 283 1.28 1.48 9.95
N TYR A 284 1.82 2.34 10.82
CA TYR A 284 3.04 3.10 10.55
C TYR A 284 4.23 2.18 10.27
N ALA A 285 4.46 1.18 11.11
CA ALA A 285 5.54 0.22 10.90
C ALA A 285 5.35 -0.55 9.57
N ARG A 286 4.13 -0.94 9.21
CA ARG A 286 3.81 -1.55 7.90
C ARG A 286 4.14 -0.66 6.71
N ALA A 287 3.92 0.64 6.85
CA ALA A 287 4.25 1.65 5.85
C ALA A 287 5.75 2.05 5.86
N ASN A 288 6.60 1.34 6.61
CA ASN A 288 8.01 1.69 6.84
C ASN A 288 8.22 3.10 7.46
N ARG A 289 7.21 3.60 8.19
CA ARG A 289 7.24 4.84 8.99
C ARG A 289 7.63 4.52 10.44
N PHE A 290 8.75 3.82 10.62
CA PHE A 290 9.18 3.29 11.94
C PHE A 290 9.43 4.39 12.99
N ALA A 291 9.89 5.57 12.57
CA ALA A 291 10.08 6.71 13.47
C ALA A 291 8.75 7.22 14.04
N ASP A 292 7.71 7.31 13.20
CA ASP A 292 6.37 7.72 13.63
C ASP A 292 5.77 6.66 14.57
N ALA A 293 5.95 5.37 14.27
CA ALA A 293 5.54 4.27 15.13
C ALA A 293 6.15 4.38 16.53
N ARG A 294 7.48 4.53 16.64
CA ARG A 294 8.18 4.68 17.92
C ARG A 294 7.81 5.97 18.66
N GLN A 295 7.60 7.07 17.94
CA GLN A 295 7.17 8.34 18.54
C GLN A 295 5.82 8.17 19.22
N LYS A 296 4.91 7.46 18.54
CA LYS A 296 3.59 7.18 19.05
C LYS A 296 3.65 6.23 20.26
N VAL A 297 4.44 5.15 20.20
CA VAL A 297 4.68 4.27 21.38
C VAL A 297 5.15 5.08 22.59
N ASN A 298 6.11 5.99 22.41
CA ASN A 298 6.63 6.82 23.49
C ASN A 298 5.59 7.78 24.08
N SER A 299 4.78 8.41 23.22
CA SER A 299 3.69 9.27 23.69
C SER A 299 2.66 8.52 24.54
N LEU A 300 2.54 7.20 24.34
CA LEU A 300 1.61 6.31 25.05
C LEU A 300 2.20 5.65 26.29
N GLY A 301 3.51 5.72 26.52
CA GLY A 301 4.22 5.00 27.59
C GLY A 301 3.74 5.31 29.02
N CYS A 302 2.93 6.35 29.21
CA CYS A 302 2.29 6.71 30.48
C CYS A 302 0.86 6.18 30.64
N ILE A 303 0.22 5.70 29.56
CA ILE A 303 -1.20 5.33 29.50
C ILE A 303 -1.37 3.80 29.45
N TYR A 304 -0.43 3.11 28.80
CA TYR A 304 -0.45 1.66 28.64
C TYR A 304 0.37 0.92 29.68
N ASP A 305 -0.02 -0.32 29.97
CA ASP A 305 0.79 -1.21 30.79
C ASP A 305 2.09 -1.60 30.05
N GLU A 306 3.10 -1.98 30.82
CA GLU A 306 4.44 -2.27 30.29
C GLU A 306 4.42 -3.39 29.23
N ASN A 307 3.52 -4.38 29.33
CA ASN A 307 3.47 -5.46 28.36
C ASN A 307 2.95 -5.00 27.00
N SER A 308 1.96 -4.11 26.98
CA SER A 308 1.43 -3.55 25.74
C SER A 308 2.49 -2.77 24.97
N VAL A 309 3.28 -1.94 25.67
CA VAL A 309 4.45 -1.24 25.09
C VAL A 309 5.45 -2.23 24.51
N TYR A 310 5.79 -3.28 25.26
CA TYR A 310 6.70 -4.32 24.77
C TYR A 310 6.16 -5.08 23.55
N ASN A 311 4.85 -5.32 23.45
CA ASN A 311 4.25 -5.99 22.28
C ASN A 311 4.38 -5.14 21.02
N MET A 312 4.14 -3.83 21.13
CA MET A 312 4.32 -2.89 20.02
C MET A 312 5.79 -2.80 19.59
N GLU A 313 6.72 -2.67 20.54
CA GLU A 313 8.16 -2.64 20.24
C GLU A 313 8.69 -3.95 19.68
N ASN A 314 8.20 -5.10 20.15
CA ASN A 314 8.49 -6.40 19.57
C ASN A 314 8.12 -6.44 18.09
N PHE A 315 6.91 -6.00 17.75
CA PHE A 315 6.47 -5.96 16.35
C PHE A 315 7.35 -5.03 15.51
N ILE A 316 7.58 -3.79 15.97
CA ILE A 316 8.43 -2.80 15.29
C ILE A 316 9.81 -3.39 14.98
N CYS A 317 10.43 -4.00 15.98
CA CYS A 317 11.76 -4.59 15.86
C CYS A 317 11.78 -5.80 14.90
N VAL A 318 10.86 -6.75 15.07
CA VAL A 318 10.81 -7.97 14.25
C VAL A 318 10.47 -7.65 12.80
N TYR A 319 9.47 -6.79 12.57
CA TYR A 319 9.08 -6.38 11.22
C TYR A 319 10.19 -5.55 10.56
N GLY A 320 10.81 -4.62 11.28
CA GLY A 320 11.95 -3.84 10.80
C GLY A 320 13.11 -4.71 10.33
N ASN A 321 13.47 -5.72 11.14
CA ASN A 321 14.49 -6.72 10.77
C ASN A 321 14.13 -7.49 9.50
N LYS A 322 12.87 -7.92 9.36
CA LYS A 322 12.38 -8.63 8.17
C LYS A 322 12.52 -7.78 6.90
N GLN A 323 12.19 -6.49 6.98
CA GLN A 323 12.37 -5.55 5.87
C GLN A 323 13.86 -5.34 5.57
N MET A 324 14.69 -5.16 6.60
CA MET A 324 16.13 -4.97 6.45
C MET A 324 16.83 -6.18 5.83
N LYS A 325 16.38 -7.41 6.14
CA LYS A 325 16.88 -8.64 5.49
C LYS A 325 16.71 -8.59 3.98
N SER A 326 15.59 -8.05 3.50
CA SER A 326 15.33 -7.88 2.06
C SER A 326 16.28 -6.83 1.46
N VAL A 327 16.53 -5.73 2.18
CA VAL A 327 17.51 -4.71 1.78
C VAL A 327 18.90 -5.29 1.67
N VAL A 328 19.38 -6.00 2.70
CA VAL A 328 20.72 -6.61 2.71
C VAL A 328 20.91 -7.57 1.54
N LYS A 329 19.90 -8.37 1.19
CA LYS A 329 19.97 -9.26 0.03
C LYS A 329 20.19 -8.48 -1.28
N LEU A 330 19.49 -7.37 -1.46
CA LEU A 330 19.68 -6.48 -2.61
C LEU A 330 21.08 -5.85 -2.59
N MET A 331 21.58 -5.44 -1.42
CA MET A 331 22.91 -4.85 -1.27
C MET A 331 24.04 -5.81 -1.62
N ILE A 332 23.95 -7.08 -1.18
CA ILE A 332 24.93 -8.13 -1.49
C ILE A 332 25.01 -8.36 -3.00
N ASN A 333 23.87 -8.31 -3.68
CA ASN A 333 23.76 -8.48 -5.13
C ASN A 333 24.04 -7.19 -5.94
N ASP A 334 24.36 -6.08 -5.28
CA ASP A 334 24.50 -4.75 -5.89
C ASP A 334 23.27 -4.30 -6.71
N GLU A 335 22.08 -4.72 -6.28
CA GLU A 335 20.79 -4.35 -6.88
C GLU A 335 20.26 -3.00 -6.36
N GLU A 336 19.35 -2.36 -7.11
CA GLU A 336 18.70 -1.13 -6.66
C GLU A 336 17.74 -1.39 -5.50
N ILE A 337 17.82 -0.56 -4.46
CA ILE A 337 16.87 -0.61 -3.34
C ILE A 337 15.59 0.14 -3.72
N PRO A 338 14.43 -0.54 -3.75
CA PRO A 338 13.14 0.11 -4.00
C PRO A 338 12.88 1.25 -3.02
N TRP A 339 12.25 2.33 -3.48
CA TRP A 339 12.02 3.53 -2.67
C TRP A 339 11.30 3.23 -1.35
N GLN A 340 10.40 2.24 -1.33
CA GLN A 340 9.64 1.82 -0.15
C GLN A 340 10.52 1.27 0.98
N LEU A 341 11.69 0.71 0.63
CA LEU A 341 12.62 0.11 1.59
C LEU A 341 13.73 1.07 2.02
N ARG A 342 13.85 2.27 1.41
CA ARG A 342 14.95 3.20 1.69
C ARG A 342 14.87 3.84 3.08
N SER A 343 13.69 3.87 3.69
CA SER A 343 13.44 4.42 5.03
C SER A 343 13.25 3.35 6.11
N CYS A 344 13.48 2.07 5.81
CA CYS A 344 13.31 1.04 6.82
C CYS A 344 14.32 1.21 7.96
N ILE A 345 13.95 0.76 9.15
CA ILE A 345 14.83 0.74 10.32
C ILE A 345 14.79 -0.66 10.92
N ASP A 346 15.94 -1.20 11.25
CA ASP A 346 16.02 -2.47 11.97
C ASP A 346 15.77 -2.30 13.49
N ALA A 347 15.84 -3.41 14.21
CA ALA A 347 15.67 -3.43 15.66
C ALA A 347 16.75 -2.67 16.43
N MET A 348 17.91 -2.36 15.82
CA MET A 348 18.99 -1.60 16.46
C MET A 348 18.95 -0.11 16.10
N GLY A 349 18.04 0.32 15.24
CA GLY A 349 17.96 1.71 14.78
C GLY A 349 18.73 1.98 13.48
N PHE A 350 19.26 0.95 12.82
CA PHE A 350 20.02 1.11 11.59
C PHE A 350 19.11 1.21 10.37
N THR A 351 19.48 2.13 9.49
CA THR A 351 18.86 2.37 8.18
C THR A 351 19.64 1.67 7.07
N PRO A 352 19.11 1.58 5.83
CA PRO A 352 19.88 1.07 4.69
C PRO A 352 21.25 1.74 4.56
N LEU A 353 21.36 3.05 4.78
CA LEU A 353 22.66 3.74 4.70
C LEU A 353 23.67 3.25 5.74
N HIS A 354 23.24 2.92 6.96
CA HIS A 354 24.11 2.28 7.95
C HIS A 354 24.65 0.94 7.44
N TYR A 355 23.79 0.12 6.83
CA TYR A 355 24.20 -1.16 6.26
C TYR A 355 25.16 -1.00 5.08
N ALA A 356 24.93 -0.02 4.19
CA ALA A 356 25.84 0.27 3.08
C ALA A 356 27.24 0.67 3.60
N ILE A 357 27.31 1.47 4.67
CA ILE A 357 28.56 1.82 5.35
C ILE A 357 29.21 0.58 5.99
N MET A 358 28.44 -0.23 6.73
CA MET A 358 28.96 -1.43 7.39
C MET A 358 29.50 -2.48 6.40
N LEU A 359 28.91 -2.56 5.20
CA LEU A 359 29.34 -3.41 4.10
C LEU A 359 30.44 -2.78 3.22
N GLY A 360 30.79 -1.50 3.41
CA GLY A 360 31.81 -0.83 2.61
C GLY A 360 31.40 -0.59 1.14
N LYS A 361 30.11 -0.42 0.86
CA LYS A 361 29.56 -0.28 -0.50
C LYS A 361 29.51 1.18 -0.96
N ASP A 362 30.66 1.81 -1.21
CA ASP A 362 30.79 3.24 -1.55
C ASP A 362 29.78 3.75 -2.60
N GLY A 363 29.67 3.07 -3.75
CA GLY A 363 28.74 3.50 -4.80
C GLY A 363 27.26 3.46 -4.38
N MET A 364 26.91 2.63 -3.39
CA MET A 364 25.55 2.57 -2.84
C MET A 364 25.33 3.62 -1.75
N ILE A 365 26.38 3.95 -0.98
CA ILE A 365 26.37 5.02 0.01
C ILE A 365 25.99 6.34 -0.67
N GLU A 366 26.64 6.68 -1.79
CA GLU A 366 26.34 7.91 -2.54
C GLU A 366 24.91 7.93 -3.08
N ARG A 367 24.47 6.85 -3.74
CA ARG A 367 23.11 6.77 -4.31
C ARG A 367 22.03 6.88 -3.26
N LEU A 368 22.20 6.23 -2.11
CA LEU A 368 21.29 6.41 -1.00
C LEU A 368 21.42 7.85 -0.49
N ALA A 369 22.65 8.40 -0.35
CA ALA A 369 22.92 9.71 0.28
C ALA A 369 22.06 10.81 -0.34
N GLU A 370 22.00 10.79 -1.67
CA GLU A 370 21.25 11.73 -2.48
C GLU A 370 19.72 11.62 -2.36
N THR A 371 19.15 10.51 -1.87
CA THR A 371 17.69 10.38 -1.82
C THR A 371 17.06 11.19 -0.70
N HIS A 372 17.85 11.65 0.29
CA HIS A 372 17.38 12.36 1.48
C HIS A 372 16.23 11.65 2.23
N THR A 373 16.05 10.35 1.99
CA THR A 373 15.03 9.52 2.66
C THR A 373 15.49 9.05 4.03
N TYR A 374 16.61 9.58 4.51
CA TYR A 374 17.12 9.27 5.82
C TYR A 374 16.26 9.95 6.82
N ILE A 375 15.81 9.12 7.74
CA ILE A 375 15.24 9.62 8.95
C ILE A 375 16.43 10.27 9.66
N ASN A 376 16.48 11.61 9.60
CA ASN A 376 16.95 12.39 10.73
C ASN A 376 15.92 12.11 11.82
N SER A 377 15.94 10.86 12.30
CA SER A 377 15.00 10.39 13.28
C SER A 377 15.22 11.31 14.44
N ASN A 378 14.11 11.85 14.93
CA ASN A 378 13.97 12.45 16.23
C ASN A 378 14.52 11.56 17.36
N MET A 379 15.46 10.62 17.18
CA MET A 379 16.28 9.94 18.20
C MET A 379 16.89 10.94 19.20
N GLU A 380 17.10 12.20 18.79
CA GLU A 380 17.40 13.32 19.71
C GLU A 380 16.35 13.49 20.82
N ALA A 381 15.08 13.15 20.58
CA ALA A 381 14.00 13.14 21.57
C ALA A 381 13.92 11.87 22.42
N TYR A 382 14.68 10.80 22.08
CA TYR A 382 14.60 9.49 22.74
C TYR A 382 15.77 9.24 23.68
N ILE A 383 16.83 10.05 23.61
CA ILE A 383 18.11 9.71 24.21
C ILE A 383 18.69 10.94 24.90
N ASP A 384 18.48 11.05 26.21
CA ASP A 384 19.11 12.04 27.10
C ASP A 384 20.62 11.77 27.33
N ASP A 385 21.24 11.01 26.42
CA ASP A 385 22.65 10.64 26.42
C ASP A 385 23.19 10.83 25.00
N GLY A 386 23.81 12.00 24.76
CA GLY A 386 24.36 12.37 23.45
C GLY A 386 25.36 11.37 22.86
N LEU A 387 25.80 10.37 23.62
CA LEU A 387 26.64 9.29 23.15
C LEU A 387 25.94 8.33 22.17
N LEU A 388 24.66 8.01 22.35
CA LEU A 388 23.95 7.10 21.45
C LEU A 388 23.50 7.78 20.15
N THR A 389 23.06 9.03 20.23
CA THR A 389 22.80 9.87 19.05
C THR A 389 24.04 9.98 18.19
N SER A 390 25.22 10.11 18.82
CA SER A 390 26.49 10.10 18.09
C SER A 390 26.81 8.75 17.44
N LEU A 391 26.38 7.62 18.01
CA LEU A 391 26.70 6.29 17.46
C LEU A 391 25.89 5.91 16.21
N LEU A 392 24.73 6.53 16.01
CA LEU A 392 23.88 6.38 14.83
C LEU A 392 24.05 7.52 13.82
N ASP A 393 24.92 8.48 14.12
CA ASP A 393 25.36 9.46 13.14
C ASP A 393 26.23 8.76 12.10
N TYR A 394 25.83 8.83 10.84
CA TYR A 394 26.51 8.19 9.70
C TYR A 394 28.00 8.54 9.58
N ALA A 395 28.43 9.71 10.06
CA ALA A 395 29.83 10.12 10.03
C ALA A 395 30.72 9.24 10.92
N ILE A 396 30.19 8.71 12.03
CA ILE A 396 30.93 7.84 12.96
C ILE A 396 31.27 6.47 12.34
N PRO A 397 30.30 5.63 11.90
CA PRO A 397 30.61 4.36 11.27
C PRO A 397 31.40 4.57 9.97
N ALA A 398 31.16 5.62 9.18
CA ALA A 398 31.96 5.91 7.98
C ALA A 398 33.41 6.25 8.31
N THR A 399 33.66 6.93 9.44
CA THR A 399 35.02 7.20 9.93
C THR A 399 35.71 5.94 10.43
N ILE A 400 34.99 5.05 11.13
CA ILE A 400 35.53 3.78 11.62
C ILE A 400 35.88 2.84 10.46
N LYS A 401 34.98 2.71 9.49
CA LYS A 401 35.17 1.89 8.29
C LYS A 401 36.13 2.47 7.27
N ASN A 402 36.52 3.74 7.44
CA ASN A 402 37.38 4.48 6.52
C ASN A 402 36.85 4.48 5.06
N ILE A 403 35.55 4.76 4.93
CA ILE A 403 34.84 4.85 3.64
C ILE A 403 35.39 6.01 2.80
N GLU A 404 35.58 5.80 1.50
CA GLU A 404 36.13 6.82 0.58
C GLU A 404 35.14 7.98 0.37
N SER A 405 33.87 7.65 0.19
CA SER A 405 32.74 8.58 -0.01
C SER A 405 32.30 9.34 1.26
N LYS A 406 33.07 9.32 2.35
CA LYS A 406 32.72 9.96 3.64
C LYS A 406 32.40 11.45 3.52
N SER A 407 33.15 12.21 2.72
CA SER A 407 32.88 13.63 2.52
C SER A 407 31.52 13.84 1.85
N THR A 408 31.23 13.06 0.81
CA THR A 408 29.94 13.04 0.12
C THR A 408 28.82 12.71 1.08
N LEU A 409 28.95 11.62 1.85
CA LEU A 409 27.99 11.22 2.87
C LEU A 409 27.65 12.39 3.83
N ILE A 410 28.67 13.04 4.40
CA ILE A 410 28.46 14.16 5.35
C ILE A 410 27.77 15.35 4.67
N MET A 411 28.04 15.62 3.39
CA MET A 411 27.32 16.68 2.64
C MET A 411 25.81 16.45 2.56
N TYR A 412 25.38 15.19 2.61
CA TYR A 412 23.97 14.80 2.52
C TYR A 412 23.31 14.49 3.86
N THR A 413 24.08 14.33 4.95
CA THR A 413 23.55 13.92 6.25
C THR A 413 23.74 14.93 7.38
N GLU A 414 24.69 15.87 7.28
CA GLU A 414 24.90 16.87 8.33
C GLU A 414 24.08 18.14 8.06
N SER A 415 23.20 18.49 9.00
CA SER A 415 22.18 19.53 8.85
C SER A 415 22.72 20.88 8.37
N GLU A 416 23.85 21.35 8.92
CA GLU A 416 24.40 22.65 8.58
C GLU A 416 25.09 22.65 7.21
N VAL A 417 25.82 21.58 6.87
CA VAL A 417 26.39 21.39 5.52
C VAL A 417 25.28 21.30 4.47
N ILE A 418 24.18 20.59 4.75
CA ILE A 418 23.00 20.53 3.86
C ILE A 418 22.42 21.93 3.64
N ARG A 419 22.26 22.71 4.72
CA ARG A 419 21.74 24.09 4.67
C ARG A 419 22.62 24.97 3.79
N LEU A 420 23.93 24.95 4.00
CA LEU A 420 24.90 25.73 3.23
C LEU A 420 24.97 25.28 1.77
N THR A 421 24.89 23.98 1.51
CA THR A 421 24.84 23.40 0.15
C THR A 421 23.60 23.86 -0.60
N SER A 422 22.44 23.85 0.07
CA SER A 422 21.17 24.34 -0.49
C SER A 422 21.24 25.84 -0.80
N LYS A 423 21.87 26.62 0.10
CA LYS A 423 22.11 28.05 -0.11
C LYS A 423 23.02 28.31 -1.32
N CYS A 424 24.11 27.54 -1.47
CA CYS A 424 24.99 27.63 -2.65
C CYS A 424 24.18 27.38 -3.94
N ALA A 425 23.40 26.30 -4.01
CA ALA A 425 22.58 25.97 -5.18
C ALA A 425 21.57 27.08 -5.52
N GLN A 426 20.98 27.73 -4.51
CA GLN A 426 20.09 28.87 -4.70
C GLN A 426 20.84 30.08 -5.28
N LEU A 427 22.02 30.40 -4.74
CA LEU A 427 22.86 31.50 -5.21
C LEU A 427 23.37 31.26 -6.63
N GLU A 428 23.76 30.04 -6.99
CA GLU A 428 24.13 29.67 -8.36
C GLU A 428 22.98 29.89 -9.36
N LYS A 429 21.76 29.50 -8.98
CA LYS A 429 20.56 29.74 -9.79
C LYS A 429 20.29 31.24 -9.97
N ASN A 430 20.41 32.02 -8.90
CA ASN A 430 20.26 33.47 -8.94
C ASN A 430 21.34 34.12 -9.80
N LEU A 431 22.60 33.69 -9.65
CA LEU A 431 23.72 34.16 -10.44
C LEU A 431 23.50 33.93 -11.93
N LYS A 432 23.02 32.75 -12.31
CA LYS A 432 22.69 32.42 -13.71
C LYS A 432 21.63 33.36 -14.27
N TRP A 433 20.60 33.68 -13.49
CA TRP A 433 19.52 34.59 -13.88
C TRP A 433 20.00 36.04 -14.01
N GLU A 434 20.65 36.58 -12.98
CA GLU A 434 21.16 37.95 -12.97
C GLU A 434 22.28 38.16 -14.00
N SER A 435 23.16 37.18 -14.20
CA SER A 435 24.14 37.20 -15.30
C SER A 435 23.47 37.24 -16.67
N GLY A 436 22.30 36.61 -16.82
CA GLY A 436 21.48 36.69 -18.03
C GLY A 436 20.94 38.10 -18.26
N LYS A 437 20.39 38.73 -17.22
CA LYS A 437 19.94 40.13 -17.26
C LYS A 437 21.09 41.08 -17.55
N LEU A 438 22.25 40.92 -16.92
CA LEU A 438 23.43 41.75 -17.15
C LEU A 438 23.89 41.68 -18.62
N LYS A 439 23.89 40.48 -19.23
CA LYS A 439 24.20 40.32 -20.66
C LYS A 439 23.20 41.07 -21.55
N PHE A 440 21.90 41.00 -21.25
CA PHE A 440 20.88 41.73 -21.99
C PHE A 440 21.00 43.24 -21.76
N GLY A 441 21.18 43.67 -20.52
CA GLY A 441 21.43 45.06 -20.12
C GLY A 441 22.64 45.65 -20.83
N LYS A 442 23.73 44.88 -20.99
CA LYS A 442 24.91 45.30 -21.77
C LYS A 442 24.56 45.63 -23.23
N VAL A 443 23.73 44.79 -23.86
CA VAL A 443 23.29 44.98 -25.25
C VAL A 443 22.39 46.21 -25.35
N CYS A 444 21.42 46.36 -24.46
CA CYS A 444 20.55 47.53 -24.40
C CYS A 444 21.34 48.81 -24.16
N ASN A 445 22.28 48.80 -23.22
CA ASN A 445 23.12 49.96 -22.92
C ASN A 445 23.98 50.36 -24.13
N GLY A 446 24.65 49.39 -24.77
CA GLY A 446 25.41 49.63 -25.98
C GLY A 446 24.56 50.19 -27.14
N PHE A 447 23.32 49.71 -27.29
CA PHE A 447 22.38 50.23 -28.29
C PHE A 447 21.94 51.67 -27.96
N THR A 448 21.59 51.96 -26.71
CA THR A 448 21.22 53.30 -26.24
C THR A 448 22.34 54.29 -26.52
N HIS A 449 23.59 53.95 -26.18
CA HIS A 449 24.76 54.78 -26.48
C HIS A 449 24.96 54.98 -27.98
N ALA A 450 24.80 53.94 -28.80
CA ALA A 450 24.97 54.04 -30.26
C ALA A 450 23.90 54.91 -30.95
N VAL A 451 22.66 54.91 -30.46
CA VAL A 451 21.54 55.64 -31.09
C VAL A 451 21.37 57.05 -30.50
N CYS A 452 21.62 57.22 -29.20
CA CYS A 452 21.28 58.42 -28.44
C CYS A 452 22.50 59.19 -27.89
N GLY A 453 23.69 58.59 -27.85
CA GLY A 453 24.85 59.09 -27.08
C GLY A 453 25.35 60.49 -27.43
N GLU A 454 25.25 60.91 -28.69
CA GLU A 454 25.72 62.24 -29.13
C GLU A 454 24.64 63.34 -29.04
N LYS A 455 23.38 62.97 -28.76
CA LYS A 455 22.25 63.88 -28.81
C LYS A 455 21.92 64.42 -27.42
N LYS A 456 22.07 65.73 -27.25
CA LYS A 456 21.84 66.44 -25.97
C LYS A 456 20.43 66.23 -25.40
N GLU A 457 19.43 66.04 -26.26
CA GLU A 457 18.03 65.79 -25.88
C GLU A 457 17.78 64.41 -25.23
N TYR A 458 18.70 63.44 -25.41
CA TYR A 458 18.57 62.08 -24.88
C TYR A 458 19.55 61.77 -23.73
N ARG A 459 20.22 62.79 -23.17
CA ARG A 459 21.21 62.61 -22.10
C ARG A 459 20.68 61.82 -20.90
N GLU A 460 19.49 62.16 -20.42
CA GLU A 460 18.85 61.49 -19.28
C GLU A 460 18.59 59.99 -19.55
N MET A 461 18.25 59.64 -20.79
CA MET A 461 18.05 58.24 -21.20
C MET A 461 19.36 57.44 -21.18
N VAL A 462 20.47 58.06 -21.58
CA VAL A 462 21.81 57.46 -21.53
C VAL A 462 22.24 57.27 -20.07
N GLU A 463 22.09 58.30 -19.24
CA GLU A 463 22.43 58.24 -17.80
C GLU A 463 21.61 57.17 -17.06
N ASN A 464 20.31 57.07 -17.33
CA ASN A 464 19.46 56.01 -16.76
C ASN A 464 19.91 54.60 -17.22
N SER A 465 20.30 54.46 -18.49
CA SER A 465 20.76 53.20 -19.05
C SER A 465 22.11 52.74 -18.43
N ASP A 466 23.02 53.68 -18.20
CA ASP A 466 24.28 53.42 -17.48
C ASP A 466 24.03 53.03 -16.03
N SER A 467 23.17 53.78 -15.32
CA SER A 467 22.82 53.46 -13.93
C SER A 467 22.18 52.08 -13.79
N MET A 468 21.27 51.69 -14.68
CA MET A 468 20.66 50.36 -14.67
C MET A 468 21.68 49.26 -14.97
N TYR A 469 22.62 49.51 -15.88
CA TYR A 469 23.68 48.54 -16.20
C TYR A 469 24.67 48.37 -15.04
N GLU A 470 25.06 49.46 -14.39
CA GLU A 470 25.92 49.45 -13.20
C GLU A 470 25.24 48.72 -12.03
N GLU A 471 23.95 48.98 -11.77
CA GLU A 471 23.18 48.27 -10.74
C GLU A 471 23.17 46.75 -10.99
N LEU A 472 22.91 46.33 -12.23
CA LEU A 472 22.96 44.91 -12.61
C LEU A 472 24.36 44.32 -12.42
N SER A 473 25.42 45.09 -12.68
CA SER A 473 26.81 44.65 -12.50
C SER A 473 27.12 44.45 -11.02
N CYS A 474 26.77 45.43 -10.18
CA CYS A 474 26.93 45.35 -8.72
C CYS A 474 26.17 44.15 -8.14
N ASN A 475 24.92 43.94 -8.55
CA ASN A 475 24.11 42.82 -8.09
C ASN A 475 24.75 41.46 -8.42
N VAL A 476 25.32 41.31 -9.62
CA VAL A 476 26.04 40.08 -10.01
C VAL A 476 27.30 39.88 -9.18
N GLU A 477 28.07 40.95 -8.92
CA GLU A 477 29.28 40.89 -8.09
C GLU A 477 28.96 40.53 -6.64
N GLU A 478 27.89 41.08 -6.08
CA GLU A 478 27.40 40.74 -4.73
C GLU A 478 27.04 39.26 -4.61
N ILE A 479 26.29 38.71 -5.58
CA ILE A 479 25.93 37.29 -5.59
C ILE A 479 27.19 36.40 -5.70
N ILE A 480 28.18 36.77 -6.53
CA ILE A 480 29.45 36.03 -6.64
C ILE A 480 30.20 36.04 -5.30
N SER A 481 30.24 37.20 -4.62
CA SER A 481 30.88 37.34 -3.31
C SER A 481 30.19 36.48 -2.26
N GLU A 482 28.84 36.53 -2.20
CA GLU A 482 28.06 35.74 -1.26
C GLU A 482 28.19 34.22 -1.52
N LEU A 483 28.19 33.81 -2.80
CA LEU A 483 28.40 32.42 -3.18
C LEU A 483 29.76 31.92 -2.68
N ARG A 484 30.84 32.65 -2.95
CA ARG A 484 32.19 32.28 -2.49
C ARG A 484 32.29 32.19 -0.97
N ASN A 485 31.68 33.14 -0.26
CA ASN A 485 31.68 33.10 1.21
C ASN A 485 30.91 31.89 1.74
N THR A 486 29.76 31.57 1.14
CA THR A 486 28.95 30.41 1.52
C THR A 486 29.65 29.09 1.19
N GLU A 487 30.35 29.00 0.06
CA GLU A 487 31.17 27.83 -0.32
C GLU A 487 32.31 27.61 0.69
N ASN A 488 33.01 28.68 1.09
CA ASN A 488 34.05 28.59 2.10
C ASN A 488 33.51 28.15 3.46
N GLU A 489 32.38 28.72 3.90
CA GLU A 489 31.71 28.34 5.15
C GLU A 489 31.30 26.86 5.14
N ARG A 490 30.74 26.38 4.02
CA ARG A 490 30.39 24.96 3.81
C ARG A 490 31.61 24.07 3.94
N ASP A 491 32.71 24.41 3.26
CA ASP A 491 33.93 23.60 3.24
C ASP A 491 34.62 23.57 4.61
N GLU A 492 34.59 24.67 5.37
CA GLU A 492 35.06 24.72 6.76
C GLU A 492 34.19 23.86 7.68
N ARG A 493 32.86 23.96 7.57
CA ARG A 493 31.92 23.15 8.34
C ARG A 493 32.11 21.66 8.06
N LEU A 494 32.29 21.27 6.79
CA LEU A 494 32.56 19.89 6.38
C LEU A 494 33.86 19.36 7.00
N LYS A 495 34.95 20.13 6.94
CA LYS A 495 36.21 19.77 7.60
C LYS A 495 36.04 19.61 9.11
N GLN A 496 35.27 20.50 9.74
CA GLN A 496 34.99 20.43 11.17
C GLN A 496 34.16 19.19 11.51
N ALA A 497 33.13 18.85 10.74
CA ALA A 497 32.30 17.66 10.95
C ALA A 497 33.14 16.35 10.85
N ILE A 498 34.05 16.26 9.88
CA ILE A 498 34.98 15.13 9.77
C ILE A 498 35.88 15.05 11.01
N LYS A 499 36.40 16.18 11.48
CA LYS A 499 37.23 16.24 12.69
C LYS A 499 36.45 15.83 13.94
N ASP A 500 35.22 16.32 14.09
CA ASP A 500 34.31 15.98 15.20
C ASP A 500 34.04 14.47 15.22
N ALA A 501 33.78 13.87 14.05
CA ALA A 501 33.60 12.43 13.93
C ALA A 501 34.83 11.65 14.38
N VAL A 502 36.03 12.04 13.95
CA VAL A 502 37.30 11.42 14.38
C VAL A 502 37.50 11.53 15.89
N ASP A 503 37.25 12.69 16.48
CA ASP A 503 37.42 12.90 17.92
C ASP A 503 36.35 12.16 18.73
N ASN A 504 35.13 12.04 18.23
CA ASN A 504 34.07 11.24 18.84
C ASN A 504 34.39 9.73 18.77
N VAL A 505 34.93 9.22 17.67
CA VAL A 505 35.42 7.82 17.59
C VAL A 505 36.46 7.54 18.68
N LYS A 506 37.40 8.45 18.94
CA LYS A 506 38.39 8.28 20.03
C LYS A 506 37.74 8.21 21.41
N LYS A 507 36.74 9.06 21.67
CA LYS A 507 35.97 9.04 22.93
C LYS A 507 35.20 7.73 23.08
N LEU A 508 34.54 7.29 22.02
CA LEU A 508 33.76 6.05 21.98
C LEU A 508 34.63 4.83 22.27
N LYS A 509 35.84 4.74 21.69
CA LYS A 509 36.80 3.67 21.97
C LYS A 509 37.21 3.58 23.45
N SER A 510 37.09 4.68 24.19
CA SER A 510 37.36 4.74 25.62
C SER A 510 36.12 4.52 26.49
N SER A 511 34.93 4.40 25.88
CA SER A 511 33.66 4.25 26.59
C SER A 511 33.58 2.90 27.29
N LYS A 512 33.05 2.91 28.51
CA LYS A 512 32.73 1.68 29.26
C LYS A 512 31.32 1.17 28.99
N ASN A 513 30.51 1.91 28.25
CA ASN A 513 29.12 1.57 27.94
C ASN A 513 29.05 0.25 27.13
N PRO A 514 28.32 -0.78 27.61
CA PRO A 514 28.22 -2.09 26.93
C PRO A 514 27.65 -2.00 25.52
N PHE A 515 26.63 -1.17 25.31
CA PHE A 515 26.01 -0.97 24.00
C PHE A 515 26.95 -0.26 23.04
N ALA A 516 27.62 0.81 23.48
CA ALA A 516 28.62 1.50 22.67
C ALA A 516 29.76 0.58 22.23
N LYS A 517 30.27 -0.27 23.14
CA LYS A 517 31.30 -1.27 22.81
C LYS A 517 30.82 -2.28 21.78
N PHE A 518 29.57 -2.73 21.90
CA PHE A 518 28.96 -3.64 20.93
C PHE A 518 28.87 -3.00 19.54
N LEU A 519 28.35 -1.77 19.44
CA LEU A 519 28.24 -1.06 18.17
C LEU A 519 29.61 -0.78 17.54
N LEU A 520 30.60 -0.36 18.31
CA LEU A 520 31.97 -0.19 17.82
C LEU A 520 32.53 -1.48 17.22
N LYS A 521 32.34 -2.62 17.90
CA LYS A 521 32.77 -3.93 17.38
C LYS A 521 32.05 -4.28 16.07
N LEU A 522 30.77 -3.94 15.96
CA LEU A 522 30.00 -4.14 14.74
C LEU A 522 30.55 -3.27 13.59
N TYR A 523 30.85 -1.99 13.85
CA TYR A 523 31.43 -1.10 12.85
C TYR A 523 32.87 -1.48 12.47
N GLU A 524 33.65 -2.06 13.39
CA GLU A 524 35.01 -2.53 13.12
C GLU A 524 35.06 -3.91 12.45
N SER A 525 33.93 -4.62 12.36
CA SER A 525 33.85 -5.97 11.80
C SER A 525 34.25 -6.02 10.32
N SER A 526 34.76 -7.14 9.83
CA SER A 526 34.92 -7.34 8.38
C SER A 526 33.54 -7.52 7.72
N GLU A 527 33.45 -7.36 6.39
CA GLU A 527 32.21 -7.66 5.67
C GLU A 527 31.72 -9.08 5.96
N SER A 528 32.62 -10.08 5.93
CA SER A 528 32.29 -11.47 6.26
C SER A 528 31.79 -11.65 7.69
N ASP A 529 32.40 -10.96 8.66
CA ASP A 529 31.96 -11.05 10.07
C ASP A 529 30.60 -10.41 10.26
N PHE A 530 30.35 -9.28 9.59
CA PHE A 530 29.05 -8.61 9.62
C PHE A 530 27.96 -9.49 8.99
N LEU A 531 28.24 -10.11 7.84
CA LEU A 531 27.30 -11.04 7.20
C LEU A 531 27.02 -12.28 8.07
N ASN A 532 28.03 -12.82 8.75
CA ASN A 532 27.84 -13.90 9.72
C ASN A 532 26.97 -13.46 10.90
N PHE A 533 27.20 -12.25 11.43
CA PHE A 533 26.34 -11.66 12.46
C PHE A 533 24.89 -11.56 11.96
N LEU A 534 24.66 -11.08 10.74
CA LEU A 534 23.31 -10.99 10.16
C LEU A 534 22.66 -12.35 9.94
N HIS A 535 23.45 -13.38 9.59
CA HIS A 535 22.95 -14.75 9.47
C HIS A 535 22.43 -15.24 10.83
N ASP A 536 23.25 -15.15 11.88
CA ASP A 536 22.86 -15.52 13.25
C ASP A 536 21.65 -14.72 13.75
N PHE A 537 21.56 -13.45 13.33
CA PHE A 537 20.47 -12.56 13.68
C PHE A 537 19.15 -12.94 13.02
N ASN A 538 19.21 -13.50 11.82
CA ASN A 538 18.05 -13.88 11.02
C ASN A 538 17.55 -15.31 11.27
N ASP A 539 18.40 -16.20 11.78
CA ASP A 539 18.08 -17.62 12.00
C ASP A 539 17.74 -17.97 13.45
N THR A 540 17.84 -16.99 14.36
CA THR A 540 17.42 -17.16 15.75
C THR A 540 15.92 -16.95 15.93
N ARG A 541 15.31 -17.74 16.81
CA ARG A 541 13.91 -17.55 17.26
C ARG A 541 13.83 -16.95 18.66
N LYS A 542 14.99 -16.78 19.29
CA LYS A 542 15.14 -16.29 20.65
C LYS A 542 15.91 -15.00 20.59
N TYR A 543 15.30 -13.96 21.12
CA TYR A 543 15.85 -12.63 21.18
C TYR A 543 15.86 -12.11 22.61
N ARG A 544 16.79 -11.20 22.88
CA ARG A 544 16.79 -10.35 24.06
C ARG A 544 16.36 -8.96 23.62
N MET A 545 15.26 -8.48 24.18
CA MET A 545 14.82 -7.10 24.03
C MET A 545 15.38 -6.29 25.19
N TYR A 546 16.28 -5.37 24.85
CA TYR A 546 16.89 -4.43 25.77
C TYR A 546 16.10 -3.13 25.79
N LYS A 547 16.06 -2.47 26.96
CA LYS A 547 15.58 -1.11 27.11
C LYS A 547 16.72 -0.27 27.67
N TYR A 548 17.20 0.70 26.90
CA TYR A 548 18.31 1.57 27.28
C TYR A 548 17.95 3.03 27.06
N ASN A 549 17.88 3.83 28.14
CA ASN A 549 17.50 5.24 28.11
C ASN A 549 16.20 5.52 27.33
N GLY A 550 15.22 4.62 27.37
CA GLY A 550 13.95 4.77 26.64
C GLY A 550 13.96 4.21 25.21
N PHE A 551 15.12 3.81 24.69
CA PHE A 551 15.25 3.12 23.41
C PHE A 551 15.14 1.60 23.58
N PHE A 552 14.29 0.97 22.76
CA PHE A 552 14.14 -0.48 22.69
C PHE A 552 14.91 -1.03 21.51
N PHE A 553 15.67 -2.11 21.74
CA PHE A 553 16.34 -2.84 20.67
C PHE A 553 16.40 -4.34 20.95
N MET A 554 16.50 -5.12 19.88
CA MET A 554 16.57 -6.58 19.97
C MET A 554 17.90 -7.12 19.45
N LEU A 555 18.46 -8.08 20.19
CA LEU A 555 19.63 -8.88 19.79
C LEU A 555 19.31 -10.37 19.90
N PRO A 556 20.03 -11.24 19.16
CA PRO A 556 19.92 -12.69 19.29
C PRO A 556 20.23 -13.14 20.72
N ASP A 557 19.60 -14.22 21.19
CA ASP A 557 19.87 -14.81 22.50
C ASP A 557 21.31 -15.39 22.61
N SER A 558 22.08 -15.44 21.52
CA SER A 558 23.53 -15.72 21.57
C SER A 558 24.37 -14.51 21.98
N ILE A 559 23.83 -13.29 21.92
CA ILE A 559 24.53 -12.04 22.22
C ILE A 559 23.96 -11.44 23.50
N GLU A 560 24.80 -11.34 24.52
CA GLU A 560 24.42 -10.75 25.81
C GLU A 560 25.21 -9.47 26.05
N LEU A 561 24.48 -8.38 26.29
CA LEU A 561 25.03 -7.14 26.82
C LEU A 561 24.78 -7.08 28.32
N GLU A 562 25.68 -6.42 29.04
CA GLU A 562 25.54 -6.10 30.47
C GLU A 562 24.48 -4.99 30.68
N LEU A 563 23.25 -5.24 30.23
CA LEU A 563 22.10 -4.34 30.27
C LEU A 563 20.83 -5.15 30.64
N PRO A 564 19.83 -4.54 31.29
CA PRO A 564 18.55 -5.20 31.56
C PRO A 564 17.84 -5.59 30.26
N TYR A 565 17.26 -6.80 30.23
CA TYR A 565 16.55 -7.31 29.07
C TYR A 565 15.34 -8.20 29.44
N ARG A 566 14.43 -8.33 28.48
CA ARG A 566 13.36 -9.33 28.44
C ARG A 566 13.65 -10.37 27.36
N LYS A 567 13.32 -11.63 27.62
CA LYS A 567 13.37 -12.69 26.60
C LYS A 567 12.13 -12.63 25.70
N VAL A 568 12.36 -12.72 24.40
CA VAL A 568 11.32 -12.77 23.37
C VAL A 568 11.52 -14.06 22.59
N ILE A 569 10.47 -14.85 22.46
CA ILE A 569 10.45 -16.07 21.66
C ILE A 569 9.44 -15.84 20.56
N LEU A 570 9.89 -15.95 19.31
CA LEU A 570 8.99 -15.93 18.16
C LEU A 570 8.37 -17.32 18.01
N GLU A 571 7.04 -17.39 17.99
CA GLU A 571 6.31 -18.65 17.74
C GLU A 571 6.44 -19.07 16.27
N ASP A 572 6.26 -20.37 15.99
CA ASP A 572 6.46 -20.95 14.64
C ASP A 572 5.68 -20.20 13.55
N ASP A 573 6.36 -19.97 12.42
CA ASP A 573 5.74 -19.87 11.10
C ASP A 573 5.02 -21.21 10.80
N LYS A 574 3.77 -21.35 11.24
CA LYS A 574 2.98 -22.57 11.02
C LYS A 574 2.62 -22.85 9.55
N ASN A 575 3.13 -22.08 8.59
CA ASN A 575 2.66 -22.10 7.19
C ASN A 575 3.77 -22.09 6.12
N PHE A 576 4.90 -22.76 6.33
CA PHE A 576 5.80 -23.11 5.21
C PHE A 576 6.46 -24.49 5.44
N GLU A 577 5.78 -25.53 4.96
CA GLU A 577 6.43 -26.70 4.33
C GLU A 577 6.65 -26.43 2.84
#